data_AF-A0A0F0L466-F1
#
_entry.id   AF-A0A0F0L466-F1
#
_cell.length_a   1.000
_cell.length_b   1.000
_cell.length_c   1.000
_cell.angle_alpha   90.00
_cell.angle_beta   90.00
_cell.angle_gamma   90.00
#
_symmetry.space_group_name_H-M   'P 1'
#
loop_
_entity.id
_entity.type
_entity.pdbx_description
1 polymer ?
#
loop_
_entity_poly.entity_id
_entity_poly.type
_entity_poly.pdbx_seq_one_letter_code
_entity_poly.pdbx_strand_id
1 'polypeptide(L)'
;MISRPTADIWSRTRLFRRVFLGVVIVIALIAGVLAADAIRRYVDGEGDRHTDPAFYRLSSPVPNGDPGDIIRIEDIPSAPLGSAAWRVIYHSRDLQGHDVPVSGVVIVPDLPPPREGRTVVAWGHPTTGAAAKCAPSLGLDPFQYVEGLHELLAEGYAIVATDYPGLGVEAASSYLLGVPESNSVLDAVRAAQQIDGADAGDRVVLWGHSQGGQAVLFAAERAADYAPDLDIIGVAVAAPAADLGELMSDDIVNVSGVTIASYAIPAYETAYQDRYPEGQISAILTPAGTTATPQMAAMCLLSQNSEIHAIADPLIGRYVTSDPATTDPWMTMLAENSAGSQPISVPVFVGQGLADELVKPTATEDYVALLCSQQTDVSFHRYEGVDHGFAAYAALPDMLGWLSAVTSGRSPTSTCP
;
A
#
# COMPACT_ATOMS: atom_id res chain seq x y z
N MET A 1 -42.12 -28.66 -52.92
CA MET A 1 -42.20 -27.71 -51.77
C MET A 1 -41.77 -28.47 -50.53
N ILE A 2 -40.64 -28.08 -49.94
CA ILE A 2 -40.06 -28.71 -48.76
C ILE A 2 -40.84 -28.21 -47.53
N SER A 3 -41.57 -29.08 -46.84
CA SER A 3 -42.23 -28.76 -45.57
C SER A 3 -41.17 -28.58 -44.48
N ARG A 4 -40.98 -27.34 -44.01
CA ARG A 4 -40.24 -27.10 -42.78
C ARG A 4 -41.07 -27.61 -41.60
N PRO A 5 -40.52 -28.44 -40.69
CA PRO A 5 -41.21 -28.78 -39.46
C PRO A 5 -41.41 -27.51 -38.63
N THR A 6 -42.65 -27.22 -38.25
CA THR A 6 -42.99 -26.20 -37.28
C THR A 6 -42.40 -26.62 -35.94
N ALA A 7 -41.17 -26.18 -35.65
CA ALA A 7 -40.57 -26.32 -34.34
C ALA A 7 -41.52 -25.66 -33.32
N ASP A 8 -41.97 -26.44 -32.35
CA ASP A 8 -42.96 -26.06 -31.36
C ASP A 8 -42.52 -24.80 -30.60
N ILE A 9 -43.15 -23.66 -30.92
CA ILE A 9 -42.90 -22.34 -30.31
C ILE A 9 -43.14 -22.39 -28.79
N TRP A 10 -44.02 -23.28 -28.32
CA TRP A 10 -44.33 -23.47 -26.90
C TRP A 10 -43.21 -24.19 -26.15
N SER A 11 -42.49 -25.10 -26.80
CA SER A 11 -41.30 -25.74 -26.23
C SER A 11 -40.16 -24.73 -26.00
N ARG A 12 -39.95 -23.81 -26.95
CA ARG A 12 -38.93 -22.75 -26.89
C ARG A 12 -39.23 -21.72 -25.80
N THR A 13 -40.49 -21.31 -25.64
CA THR A 13 -40.90 -20.38 -24.56
C THR A 13 -40.84 -21.01 -23.17
N ARG A 14 -41.15 -22.30 -23.03
CA ARG A 14 -40.99 -23.05 -21.77
C ARG A 14 -39.51 -23.21 -21.38
N LEU A 15 -38.65 -23.52 -22.34
CA LEU A 15 -37.20 -23.60 -22.12
C LEU A 15 -36.64 -22.23 -21.71
N PHE A 16 -37.01 -21.16 -22.42
CA PHE A 16 -36.57 -19.80 -22.11
C PHE A 16 -37.02 -19.35 -20.70
N ARG A 17 -38.27 -19.65 -20.30
CA ARG A 17 -38.76 -19.36 -18.95
C ARG A 17 -38.02 -20.14 -17.87
N ARG A 18 -37.68 -21.41 -18.11
CA ARG A 18 -36.91 -22.25 -17.16
C ARG A 18 -35.48 -21.75 -17.02
N VAL A 19 -34.83 -21.39 -18.12
CA VAL A 19 -33.48 -20.81 -18.13
C VAL A 19 -33.50 -19.46 -17.41
N PHE A 20 -34.44 -18.57 -17.73
CA PHE A 20 -34.60 -17.28 -17.07
C PHE A 20 -34.84 -17.42 -15.56
N LEU A 21 -35.75 -18.31 -15.15
CA LEU A 21 -36.01 -18.58 -13.74
C LEU A 21 -34.77 -19.14 -13.03
N GLY A 22 -34.03 -20.04 -13.69
CA GLY A 22 -32.77 -20.56 -13.17
C GLY A 22 -31.73 -19.47 -12.97
N VAL A 23 -31.56 -18.56 -13.95
CA VAL A 23 -30.66 -17.42 -13.84
C VAL A 23 -31.07 -16.48 -12.71
N VAL A 24 -32.36 -16.15 -12.57
CA VAL A 24 -32.86 -15.30 -11.47
C VAL A 24 -32.61 -15.95 -10.11
N ILE A 25 -32.83 -17.26 -9.98
CA ILE A 25 -32.54 -17.99 -8.74
C ILE A 25 -31.05 -17.95 -8.42
N VAL A 26 -30.18 -18.20 -9.41
CA VAL A 26 -28.72 -18.12 -9.21
C VAL A 26 -28.29 -16.72 -8.81
N ILE A 27 -28.80 -15.67 -9.47
CA ILE A 27 -28.51 -14.27 -9.10
C ILE A 27 -28.98 -13.98 -7.68
N ALA A 28 -30.20 -14.39 -7.30
CA ALA A 28 -30.73 -14.18 -5.96
C ALA A 28 -29.91 -14.92 -4.89
N LEU A 29 -29.43 -16.13 -5.20
CA LEU A 29 -28.54 -16.89 -4.31
C LEU A 29 -27.18 -16.21 -4.16
N ILE A 30 -26.56 -15.76 -5.25
CA ILE A 30 -25.29 -15.02 -5.21
C ILE A 30 -25.46 -13.73 -4.41
N ALA A 31 -26.51 -12.94 -4.69
CA ALA A 31 -26.80 -11.73 -3.95
C ALA A 31 -27.06 -12.00 -2.45
N GLY A 32 -27.74 -13.10 -2.13
CA GLY A 32 -27.95 -13.54 -0.75
C GLY A 32 -26.66 -13.91 -0.03
N VAL A 33 -25.74 -14.62 -0.70
CA VAL A 33 -24.42 -14.97 -0.16
C VAL A 33 -23.57 -13.71 0.04
N LEU A 34 -23.53 -12.80 -0.94
CA LEU A 34 -22.78 -11.55 -0.84
C LEU A 34 -23.32 -10.64 0.26
N ALA A 35 -24.65 -10.53 0.39
CA ALA A 35 -25.27 -9.76 1.47
C ALA A 35 -25.00 -10.40 2.84
N ALA A 36 -25.06 -11.73 2.94
CA ALA A 36 -24.72 -12.43 4.17
C ALA A 36 -23.23 -12.27 4.55
N ASP A 37 -22.31 -12.31 3.58
CA ASP A 37 -20.89 -12.07 3.83
C ASP A 37 -20.63 -10.62 4.24
N ALA A 38 -21.23 -9.64 3.56
CA ALA A 38 -21.11 -8.24 3.94
C ALA A 38 -21.65 -7.99 5.36
N ILE A 39 -22.80 -8.58 5.72
CA ILE A 39 -23.35 -8.50 7.07
C ILE A 39 -22.41 -9.19 8.07
N ARG A 40 -21.88 -10.37 7.73
CA ARG A 40 -20.92 -11.10 8.58
C ARG A 40 -19.66 -10.27 8.82
N ARG A 41 -18.99 -9.80 7.77
CA ARG A 41 -17.79 -8.93 7.88
C ARG A 41 -18.08 -7.67 8.67
N TYR A 42 -19.26 -7.07 8.51
CA TYR A 42 -19.64 -5.90 9.30
C TYR A 42 -19.83 -6.24 10.79
N VAL A 43 -20.55 -7.31 11.12
CA VAL A 43 -20.81 -7.73 12.50
C VAL A 43 -19.53 -8.21 13.20
N ASP A 44 -18.79 -9.09 12.54
CA ASP A 44 -17.52 -9.63 13.04
C ASP A 44 -16.47 -8.51 13.10
N GLY A 45 -16.41 -7.64 12.08
CA GLY A 45 -15.50 -6.49 12.06
C GLY A 45 -15.79 -5.48 13.17
N GLU A 46 -17.06 -5.22 13.51
CA GLU A 46 -17.39 -4.42 14.70
C GLU A 46 -16.94 -5.13 15.99
N GLY A 47 -17.00 -6.47 16.03
CA GLY A 47 -16.46 -7.28 17.12
C GLY A 47 -14.94 -7.16 17.24
N ASP A 48 -14.22 -7.31 16.13
CA ASP A 48 -12.76 -7.17 16.03
C ASP A 48 -12.32 -5.75 16.39
N ARG A 49 -13.13 -4.73 16.06
CA ARG A 49 -12.92 -3.33 16.45
C ARG A 49 -13.12 -3.08 17.95
N HIS A 50 -13.92 -3.90 18.64
CA HIS A 50 -14.16 -3.77 20.08
C HIS A 50 -13.05 -4.41 20.94
N THR A 51 -12.27 -5.37 20.40
CA THR A 51 -11.07 -5.94 21.05
C THR A 51 -9.79 -5.13 20.74
N ASP A 52 -9.85 -4.34 19.67
CA ASP A 52 -8.78 -3.59 19.00
C ASP A 52 -7.86 -2.70 19.88
N PRO A 53 -8.37 -1.77 20.74
CA PRO A 53 -7.49 -0.79 21.37
C PRO A 53 -6.48 -1.41 22.35
N ALA A 54 -6.75 -2.61 22.86
CA ALA A 54 -5.83 -3.31 23.75
C ALA A 54 -4.68 -3.97 22.99
N PHE A 55 -4.94 -4.47 21.78
CA PHE A 55 -3.94 -5.12 20.94
C PHE A 55 -2.80 -4.15 20.58
N TYR A 56 -3.13 -2.95 20.12
CA TYR A 56 -2.17 -1.91 19.70
C TYR A 56 -1.54 -1.12 20.84
N ARG A 57 -2.02 -1.30 22.08
CA ARG A 57 -1.39 -0.72 23.27
C ARG A 57 -0.34 -1.67 23.83
N LEU A 58 0.91 -1.38 23.52
CA LEU A 58 2.05 -2.07 24.08
C LEU A 58 2.44 -1.51 25.45
N SER A 59 3.05 -2.36 26.29
CA SER A 59 3.74 -1.90 27.49
C SER A 59 5.03 -1.16 27.10
N SER A 60 5.37 -0.12 27.85
CA SER A 60 6.65 0.59 27.69
C SER A 60 7.60 0.24 28.86
N PRO A 61 8.86 -0.18 28.59
CA PRO A 61 9.44 -0.41 27.25
C PRO A 61 8.94 -1.71 26.62
N VAL A 62 8.92 -1.75 25.29
CA VAL A 62 8.76 -3.00 24.52
C VAL A 62 10.09 -3.76 24.62
N PRO A 63 10.11 -5.06 24.97
CA PRO A 63 11.35 -5.84 24.94
C PRO A 63 11.94 -5.84 23.54
N ASN A 64 13.26 -5.68 23.40
CA ASN A 64 13.88 -5.66 22.07
C ASN A 64 13.73 -7.03 21.37
N GLY A 65 13.59 -7.01 20.05
CA GLY A 65 13.56 -8.19 19.18
C GLY A 65 14.29 -7.96 17.87
N ASP A 66 14.54 -9.04 17.11
CA ASP A 66 15.15 -8.94 15.78
C ASP A 66 14.11 -8.46 14.75
N PRO A 67 14.53 -7.84 13.63
CA PRO A 67 13.59 -7.36 12.62
C PRO A 67 12.69 -8.51 12.10
N GLY A 68 11.38 -8.31 12.16
CA GLY A 68 10.36 -9.30 11.82
C GLY A 68 9.85 -10.16 12.99
N ASP A 69 10.49 -10.14 14.16
CA ASP A 69 10.00 -10.88 15.33
C ASP A 69 8.61 -10.42 15.76
N ILE A 70 7.69 -11.37 15.95
CA ILE A 70 6.32 -11.08 16.40
C ILE A 70 6.32 -10.66 17.88
N ILE A 71 5.81 -9.46 18.14
CA ILE A 71 5.50 -8.94 19.48
C ILE A 71 4.12 -9.44 19.92
N ARG A 72 3.12 -9.35 19.04
CA ARG A 72 1.74 -9.81 19.27
C ARG A 72 1.10 -10.30 17.97
N ILE A 73 0.20 -11.26 18.10
CA ILE A 73 -0.60 -11.81 17.01
C ILE A 73 -2.02 -12.12 17.51
N GLU A 74 -3.01 -11.84 16.68
CA GLU A 74 -4.42 -12.17 16.91
C GLU A 74 -5.07 -12.56 15.58
N ASP A 75 -5.90 -13.61 15.58
CA ASP A 75 -6.71 -13.97 14.42
C ASP A 75 -7.73 -12.84 14.11
N ILE A 76 -8.07 -12.63 12.84
CA ILE A 76 -9.13 -11.72 12.42
C ILE A 76 -10.32 -12.54 11.88
N PRO A 77 -11.34 -12.86 12.71
CA PRO A 77 -12.53 -13.61 12.30
C PRO A 77 -13.28 -13.00 11.11
N SER A 78 -13.23 -11.68 10.94
CA SER A 78 -13.85 -10.97 9.81
C SER A 78 -13.12 -11.13 8.48
N ALA A 79 -12.07 -11.95 8.40
CA ALA A 79 -11.35 -12.27 7.16
C ALA A 79 -12.29 -12.56 5.97
N PRO A 80 -11.90 -12.19 4.73
CA PRO A 80 -12.67 -12.51 3.53
C PRO A 80 -12.99 -14.00 3.42
N LEU A 81 -14.14 -14.35 2.81
CA LEU A 81 -14.49 -15.76 2.62
C LEU A 81 -13.42 -16.52 1.83
N GLY A 82 -13.05 -17.70 2.33
CA GLY A 82 -11.99 -18.52 1.73
C GLY A 82 -10.59 -18.01 2.04
N SER A 83 -10.43 -17.27 3.14
CA SER A 83 -9.13 -16.83 3.64
C SER A 83 -9.10 -16.85 5.17
N ALA A 84 -7.88 -16.98 5.70
CA ALA A 84 -7.55 -16.69 7.08
C ALA A 84 -6.75 -15.38 7.14
N ALA A 85 -6.89 -14.65 8.23
CA ALA A 85 -6.11 -13.44 8.44
C ALA A 85 -5.70 -13.27 9.90
N TRP A 86 -4.57 -12.60 10.09
CA TRP A 86 -4.00 -12.25 11.38
C TRP A 86 -3.65 -10.79 11.41
N ARG A 87 -3.90 -10.17 12.55
CA ARG A 87 -3.32 -8.90 12.91
C ARG A 87 -2.02 -9.17 13.67
N VAL A 88 -0.97 -8.45 13.31
CA VAL A 88 0.35 -8.62 13.92
C VAL A 88 0.91 -7.28 14.39
N ILE A 89 1.71 -7.34 15.45
CA ILE A 89 2.68 -6.31 15.81
C ILE A 89 4.04 -7.00 15.80
N TYR A 90 4.99 -6.44 15.06
CA TYR A 90 6.32 -7.00 14.88
C TYR A 90 7.40 -5.93 15.05
N HIS A 91 8.62 -6.39 15.29
CA HIS A 91 9.80 -5.54 15.40
C HIS A 91 10.29 -5.07 14.03
N SER A 92 10.57 -3.78 13.87
CA SER A 92 11.26 -3.23 12.69
C SER A 92 12.30 -2.20 13.11
N ARG A 93 12.82 -1.39 12.18
CA ARG A 93 13.92 -0.44 12.40
C ARG A 93 13.60 0.95 11.87
N ASP A 94 13.81 1.95 12.72
CA ASP A 94 13.71 3.36 12.34
C ASP A 94 14.88 3.82 11.43
N LEU A 95 14.92 5.10 11.08
CA LEU A 95 15.96 5.68 10.24
C LEU A 95 17.37 5.55 10.86
N GLN A 96 17.48 5.49 12.19
CA GLN A 96 18.73 5.34 12.93
C GLN A 96 19.10 3.87 13.21
N GLY A 97 18.21 2.93 12.87
CA GLY A 97 18.38 1.52 13.17
C GLY A 97 17.95 1.13 14.58
N HIS A 98 17.21 1.97 15.31
CA HIS A 98 16.62 1.59 16.58
C HIS A 98 15.39 0.71 16.37
N ASP A 99 15.12 -0.15 17.34
CA ASP A 99 13.96 -1.02 17.35
C ASP A 99 12.66 -0.22 17.53
N VAL A 100 11.70 -0.45 16.64
CA VAL A 100 10.38 0.19 16.66
C VAL A 100 9.28 -0.83 16.37
N PRO A 101 8.17 -0.86 17.14
CA PRO A 101 7.05 -1.73 16.85
C PRO A 101 6.26 -1.21 15.64
N VAL A 102 5.89 -2.12 14.74
CA VAL A 102 5.03 -1.83 13.59
C VAL A 102 3.90 -2.85 13.55
N SER A 103 2.69 -2.40 13.21
CA SER A 103 1.55 -3.29 13.02
C SER A 103 1.25 -3.57 11.55
N GLY A 104 0.43 -4.59 11.32
CA GLY A 104 -0.05 -4.93 9.99
C GLY A 104 -1.00 -6.11 10.01
N VAL A 105 -1.38 -6.56 8.82
CA VAL A 105 -2.27 -7.70 8.61
C VAL A 105 -1.63 -8.69 7.65
N VAL A 106 -1.70 -9.98 7.98
CA VAL A 106 -1.33 -11.11 7.12
C VAL A 106 -2.61 -11.80 6.68
N ILE A 107 -2.75 -12.06 5.38
CA ILE A 107 -3.96 -12.62 4.76
C ILE A 107 -3.54 -13.76 3.85
N VAL A 108 -4.12 -14.94 4.02
CA VAL A 108 -3.78 -16.13 3.22
C VAL A 108 -5.04 -16.84 2.74
N PRO A 109 -5.03 -17.43 1.55
CA PRO A 109 -6.19 -18.15 1.05
C PRO A 109 -6.28 -19.53 1.71
N ASP A 110 -7.52 -20.03 1.89
CA ASP A 110 -7.83 -21.37 2.40
C ASP A 110 -7.51 -22.50 1.40
N LEU A 111 -6.64 -22.22 0.43
CA LEU A 111 -6.12 -23.19 -0.53
C LEU A 111 -4.94 -23.94 0.10
N PRO A 112 -4.72 -25.24 -0.18
CA PRO A 112 -3.52 -25.93 0.29
C PRO A 112 -2.24 -25.18 -0.13
N PRO A 113 -1.32 -24.87 0.80
CA PRO A 113 -0.09 -24.16 0.46
C PRO A 113 0.84 -25.04 -0.40
N PRO A 114 1.68 -24.43 -1.27
CA PRO A 114 2.79 -25.14 -1.92
C PRO A 114 3.76 -25.73 -0.89
N ARG A 115 4.56 -26.73 -1.30
CA ARG A 115 5.50 -27.40 -0.37
C ARG A 115 6.63 -26.48 0.08
N GLU A 116 7.00 -25.56 -0.79
CA GLU A 116 8.01 -24.53 -0.63
C GLU A 116 7.50 -23.27 0.09
N GLY A 117 6.22 -23.26 0.52
CA GLY A 117 5.56 -22.07 1.04
C GLY A 117 4.89 -21.24 -0.05
N ARG A 118 4.06 -20.29 0.36
CA ARG A 118 3.38 -19.36 -0.54
C ARG A 118 4.36 -18.30 -1.00
N THR A 119 4.28 -17.91 -2.28
CA THR A 119 4.84 -16.62 -2.69
C THR A 119 4.08 -15.52 -1.95
N VAL A 120 4.82 -14.59 -1.36
CA VAL A 120 4.28 -13.48 -0.56
C VAL A 120 4.19 -12.23 -1.43
N VAL A 121 3.05 -11.58 -1.43
CA VAL A 121 2.89 -10.21 -1.91
C VAL A 121 3.01 -9.28 -0.72
N ALA A 122 4.14 -8.61 -0.58
CA ALA A 122 4.34 -7.58 0.42
C ALA A 122 3.76 -6.28 -0.13
N TRP A 123 2.62 -5.87 0.44
CA TRP A 123 1.84 -4.73 -0.04
C TRP A 123 2.08 -3.50 0.84
N GLY A 124 2.52 -2.42 0.19
CA GLY A 124 2.64 -1.10 0.79
C GLY A 124 1.41 -0.26 0.48
N HIS A 125 0.70 0.22 1.51
CA HIS A 125 -0.51 1.02 1.33
C HIS A 125 -0.23 2.45 0.84
N PRO A 126 -1.15 3.08 0.08
CA PRO A 126 -1.09 4.50 -0.23
C PRO A 126 -1.39 5.35 1.02
N THR A 127 -1.31 6.68 0.92
CA THR A 127 -1.50 7.57 2.09
C THR A 127 -2.85 7.35 2.78
N THR A 128 -2.82 6.98 4.06
CA THR A 128 -4.01 6.93 4.94
C THR A 128 -4.02 8.01 6.01
N GLY A 129 -2.84 8.55 6.35
CA GLY A 129 -2.61 9.57 7.36
C GLY A 129 -1.25 9.36 8.03
N ALA A 130 -0.96 10.11 9.10
CA ALA A 130 0.30 10.01 9.85
C ALA A 130 0.12 9.74 11.36
N ALA A 131 -1.11 9.70 11.85
CA ALA A 131 -1.42 9.42 13.25
C ALA A 131 -1.77 7.94 13.45
N ALA A 132 -1.45 7.39 14.63
CA ALA A 132 -1.69 5.98 14.96
C ALA A 132 -3.08 5.46 14.56
N LYS A 133 -4.14 6.24 14.82
CA LYS A 133 -5.53 5.90 14.47
C LYS A 133 -5.83 5.77 12.96
N CYS A 134 -4.89 6.12 12.09
CA CYS A 134 -5.03 6.11 10.64
C CYS A 134 -4.47 4.83 10.00
N ALA A 135 -3.95 3.88 10.80
CA ALA A 135 -3.51 2.57 10.28
C ALA A 135 -4.64 1.84 9.56
N PRO A 136 -4.40 1.29 8.37
CA PRO A 136 -5.33 0.37 7.71
C PRO A 136 -5.76 -0.80 8.59
N SER A 137 -4.85 -1.39 9.37
CA SER A 137 -5.11 -2.55 10.24
C SER A 137 -6.12 -2.31 11.38
N LEU A 138 -6.36 -1.04 11.74
CA LEU A 138 -7.38 -0.58 12.70
C LEU A 138 -8.76 -0.40 12.05
N GLY A 139 -8.84 -0.50 10.72
CA GLY A 139 -10.08 -0.32 9.98
C GLY A 139 -11.12 -1.38 10.35
N LEU A 140 -12.40 -1.02 10.18
CA LEU A 140 -13.51 -1.96 10.36
C LEU A 140 -13.39 -3.16 9.41
N ASP A 141 -12.94 -2.89 8.19
CA ASP A 141 -12.52 -3.88 7.20
C ASP A 141 -11.09 -3.48 6.79
N PRO A 142 -10.04 -4.09 7.39
CA PRO A 142 -8.65 -3.75 7.08
C PRO A 142 -8.21 -4.30 5.71
N PHE A 143 -9.07 -5.07 5.03
CA PHE A 143 -8.79 -5.72 3.76
C PHE A 143 -9.25 -4.88 2.57
N GLN A 144 -10.29 -4.05 2.75
CA GLN A 144 -10.99 -3.34 1.67
C GLN A 144 -10.10 -2.47 0.77
N TYR A 145 -8.96 -1.98 1.29
CA TYR A 145 -8.07 -1.07 0.57
C TYR A 145 -6.85 -1.74 -0.05
N VAL A 146 -6.67 -3.06 0.19
CA VAL A 146 -5.58 -3.82 -0.42
C VAL A 146 -5.90 -4.00 -1.92
N GLU A 147 -5.24 -3.24 -2.79
CA GLU A 147 -5.54 -3.28 -4.22
C GLU A 147 -5.16 -4.63 -4.84
N GLY A 148 -6.17 -5.37 -5.33
CA GLY A 148 -6.00 -6.70 -5.91
C GLY A 148 -6.14 -7.85 -4.92
N LEU A 149 -6.61 -7.59 -3.68
CA LEU A 149 -6.77 -8.59 -2.63
C LEU A 149 -7.39 -9.91 -3.12
N HIS A 150 -8.56 -9.83 -3.76
CA HIS A 150 -9.32 -11.01 -4.13
C HIS A 150 -8.66 -11.79 -5.27
N GLU A 151 -8.09 -11.08 -6.25
CA GLU A 151 -7.36 -11.65 -7.36
C GLU A 151 -6.08 -12.36 -6.88
N LEU A 152 -5.33 -11.73 -5.97
CA LEU A 152 -4.11 -12.29 -5.41
C LEU A 152 -4.38 -13.54 -4.56
N LEU A 153 -5.41 -13.51 -3.71
CA LEU A 153 -5.82 -14.68 -2.93
C LEU A 153 -6.30 -15.83 -3.84
N ALA A 154 -7.01 -15.52 -4.93
CA ALA A 154 -7.46 -16.52 -5.88
C ALA A 154 -6.31 -17.24 -6.61
N GLU A 155 -5.18 -16.56 -6.80
CA GLU A 155 -3.94 -17.13 -7.35
C GLU A 155 -3.08 -17.87 -6.30
N GLY A 156 -3.49 -17.86 -5.02
CA GLY A 156 -2.85 -18.64 -3.96
C GLY A 156 -1.75 -17.90 -3.18
N TYR A 157 -1.57 -16.60 -3.42
CA TYR A 157 -0.55 -15.79 -2.76
C TYR A 157 -0.90 -15.51 -1.30
N ALA A 158 0.13 -15.47 -0.43
CA ALA A 158 0.00 -14.81 0.86
C ALA A 158 0.13 -13.30 0.65
N ILE A 159 -0.66 -12.50 1.35
CA ILE A 159 -0.58 -11.05 1.28
C ILE A 159 -0.21 -10.54 2.66
N VAL A 160 0.78 -9.65 2.71
CA VAL A 160 1.23 -9.01 3.93
C VAL A 160 1.11 -7.51 3.75
N ALA A 161 0.25 -6.89 4.55
CA ALA A 161 -0.07 -5.47 4.51
C ALA A 161 0.43 -4.79 5.79
N THR A 162 1.55 -4.07 5.70
CA THR A 162 2.13 -3.33 6.84
C THR A 162 1.47 -1.95 7.00
N ASP A 163 1.38 -1.42 8.23
CA ASP A 163 0.92 -0.05 8.48
C ASP A 163 2.03 1.02 8.46
N TYR A 164 3.30 0.64 8.63
CA TYR A 164 4.45 1.54 8.88
C TYR A 164 4.53 2.15 10.31
N PRO A 165 5.72 2.58 10.76
CA PRO A 165 5.90 3.18 12.08
C PRO A 165 5.03 4.41 12.33
N GLY A 166 4.47 4.47 13.53
CA GLY A 166 3.57 5.55 13.98
C GLY A 166 2.13 5.41 13.49
N LEU A 167 1.84 4.41 12.66
CA LEU A 167 0.49 3.95 12.36
C LEU A 167 0.17 2.70 13.20
N GLY A 168 -1.05 2.63 13.73
CA GLY A 168 -1.55 1.53 14.56
C GLY A 168 -1.00 1.59 15.98
N VAL A 169 0.28 1.30 16.14
CA VAL A 169 1.02 1.41 17.40
C VAL A 169 1.56 2.82 17.56
N GLU A 170 1.38 3.42 18.75
CA GLU A 170 1.90 4.76 19.03
C GLU A 170 3.43 4.79 18.95
N ALA A 171 3.96 5.49 17.95
CA ALA A 171 5.37 5.78 17.72
C ALA A 171 5.50 7.06 16.87
N ALA A 172 6.73 7.49 16.59
CA ALA A 172 6.97 8.54 15.60
C ALA A 172 6.50 8.09 14.22
N SER A 173 5.80 8.95 13.51
CA SER A 173 5.36 8.68 12.13
C SER A 173 6.56 8.52 11.21
N SER A 174 6.48 7.56 10.29
CA SER A 174 7.47 7.39 9.23
C SER A 174 7.05 7.97 7.88
N TYR A 175 6.01 8.80 7.81
CA TYR A 175 5.39 9.20 6.53
C TYR A 175 6.40 9.71 5.49
N LEU A 176 6.50 8.99 4.37
CA LEU A 176 7.44 9.24 3.26
C LEU A 176 8.91 9.20 3.68
N LEU A 177 9.26 8.44 4.72
CA LEU A 177 10.64 8.10 5.05
C LEU A 177 10.95 6.71 4.48
N GLY A 178 11.75 6.68 3.41
CA GLY A 178 11.96 5.46 2.62
C GLY A 178 12.62 4.33 3.40
N VAL A 179 13.57 4.62 4.28
CA VAL A 179 14.24 3.60 5.12
C VAL A 179 13.28 2.89 6.09
N PRO A 180 12.59 3.58 7.02
CA PRO A 180 11.68 2.91 7.95
C PRO A 180 10.47 2.25 7.26
N GLU A 181 9.91 2.85 6.21
CA GLU A 181 8.79 2.23 5.49
C GLU A 181 9.22 0.97 4.74
N SER A 182 10.38 0.98 4.07
CA SER A 182 10.92 -0.21 3.40
C SER A 182 11.30 -1.34 4.36
N ASN A 183 11.91 -1.01 5.50
CA ASN A 183 12.20 -1.97 6.56
C ASN A 183 10.90 -2.67 7.00
N SER A 184 9.83 -1.90 7.17
CA SER A 184 8.52 -2.43 7.57
C SER A 184 7.92 -3.37 6.53
N VAL A 185 7.99 -3.03 5.25
CA VAL A 185 7.53 -3.91 4.16
C VAL A 185 8.24 -5.27 4.21
N LEU A 186 9.56 -5.29 4.40
CA LEU A 186 10.37 -6.52 4.43
C LEU A 186 10.18 -7.30 5.74
N ASP A 187 10.16 -6.60 6.88
CA ASP A 187 10.01 -7.22 8.20
C ASP A 187 8.61 -7.78 8.42
N ALA A 188 7.58 -7.22 7.79
CA ALA A 188 6.25 -7.80 7.81
C ALA A 188 6.23 -9.19 7.14
N VAL A 189 7.02 -9.40 6.08
CA VAL A 189 7.16 -10.73 5.45
C VAL A 189 7.79 -11.71 6.42
N ARG A 190 8.87 -11.31 7.10
CA ARG A 190 9.53 -12.12 8.14
C ARG A 190 8.57 -12.45 9.29
N ALA A 191 7.72 -11.50 9.69
CA ALA A 191 6.69 -11.75 10.69
C ALA A 191 5.67 -12.79 10.20
N ALA A 192 5.21 -12.69 8.94
CA ALA A 192 4.29 -13.65 8.36
C ALA A 192 4.85 -15.09 8.29
N GLN A 193 6.16 -15.24 8.10
CA GLN A 193 6.84 -16.54 8.11
C GLN A 193 6.80 -17.25 9.48
N GLN A 194 6.54 -16.51 10.56
CA GLN A 194 6.45 -17.04 11.92
C GLN A 194 5.03 -17.48 12.31
N ILE A 195 4.03 -17.25 11.45
CA ILE A 195 2.63 -17.52 11.74
C ILE A 195 2.27 -18.96 11.35
N ASP A 196 1.91 -19.77 12.34
CA ASP A 196 1.36 -21.10 12.11
C ASP A 196 0.09 -21.02 11.24
N GLY A 197 0.12 -21.65 10.06
CA GLY A 197 -0.98 -21.68 9.11
C GLY A 197 -0.97 -20.57 8.05
N ALA A 198 -0.04 -19.61 8.12
CA ALA A 198 0.16 -18.66 7.01
C ALA A 198 0.95 -19.32 5.86
N ASP A 199 1.89 -20.19 6.19
CA ASP A 199 2.79 -20.87 5.23
C ASP A 199 3.47 -19.86 4.27
N ALA A 200 3.79 -18.65 4.76
CA ALA A 200 4.50 -17.64 4.00
C ALA A 200 5.93 -18.11 3.70
N GLY A 201 6.32 -18.11 2.41
CA GLY A 201 7.65 -18.48 1.96
C GLY A 201 8.63 -17.31 1.96
N ASP A 202 9.79 -17.52 1.36
CA ASP A 202 10.85 -16.51 1.15
C ASP A 202 10.75 -15.78 -0.20
N ARG A 203 9.96 -16.30 -1.15
CA ARG A 203 9.72 -15.69 -2.46
C ARG A 203 8.75 -14.52 -2.32
N VAL A 204 9.21 -13.32 -2.64
CA VAL A 204 8.47 -12.07 -2.40
C VAL A 204 8.28 -11.28 -3.69
N VAL A 205 7.06 -10.82 -3.90
CA VAL A 205 6.74 -9.76 -4.84
C VAL A 205 6.35 -8.54 -4.04
N LEU A 206 6.93 -7.39 -4.37
CA LEU A 206 6.59 -6.13 -3.75
C LEU A 206 5.50 -5.44 -4.58
N TRP A 207 4.42 -4.95 -3.95
CA TRP A 207 3.32 -4.25 -4.62
C TRP A 207 2.95 -2.98 -3.86
N GLY A 208 2.90 -1.83 -4.52
CA GLY A 208 2.58 -0.58 -3.82
C GLY A 208 2.05 0.52 -4.72
N HIS A 209 1.27 1.42 -4.14
CA HIS A 209 0.65 2.54 -4.82
C HIS A 209 0.97 3.85 -4.09
N SER A 210 1.28 4.93 -4.82
CA SER A 210 1.51 6.26 -4.23
C SER A 210 2.66 6.23 -3.20
N GLN A 211 2.41 6.62 -1.94
CA GLN A 211 3.35 6.43 -0.81
C GLN A 211 3.84 4.98 -0.72
N GLY A 212 2.94 4.00 -0.78
CA GLY A 212 3.31 2.59 -0.74
C GLY A 212 4.15 2.17 -1.93
N GLY A 213 4.00 2.85 -3.08
CA GLY A 213 4.89 2.72 -4.23
C GLY A 213 6.32 3.13 -3.90
N GLN A 214 6.51 4.24 -3.18
CA GLN A 214 7.82 4.67 -2.69
C GLN A 214 8.40 3.66 -1.69
N ALA A 215 7.61 3.21 -0.71
CA ALA A 215 8.04 2.23 0.28
C ALA A 215 8.55 0.93 -0.35
N VAL A 216 7.84 0.38 -1.34
CA VAL A 216 8.25 -0.86 -2.01
C VAL A 216 9.44 -0.69 -2.95
N LEU A 217 9.61 0.49 -3.57
CA LEU A 217 10.82 0.77 -4.36
C LEU A 217 12.05 0.82 -3.46
N PHE A 218 11.96 1.50 -2.31
CA PHE A 218 13.03 1.49 -1.31
C PHE A 218 13.30 0.08 -0.77
N ALA A 219 12.26 -0.73 -0.56
CA ALA A 219 12.42 -2.12 -0.14
C ALA A 219 13.18 -2.93 -1.19
N ALA A 220 12.89 -2.75 -2.47
CA ALA A 220 13.61 -3.40 -3.55
C ALA A 220 15.10 -3.00 -3.59
N GLU A 221 15.40 -1.71 -3.46
CA GLU A 221 16.78 -1.17 -3.45
C GLU A 221 17.60 -1.68 -2.26
N ARG A 222 16.95 -1.94 -1.12
CA ARG A 222 17.61 -2.28 0.15
C ARG A 222 17.58 -3.76 0.48
N ALA A 223 16.76 -4.56 -0.18
CA ALA A 223 16.52 -5.96 0.18
C ALA A 223 17.81 -6.79 0.27
N ALA A 224 18.76 -6.62 -0.66
CA ALA A 224 20.01 -7.38 -0.67
C ALA A 224 20.86 -7.17 0.60
N ASP A 225 20.83 -5.98 1.19
CA ASP A 225 21.61 -5.64 2.38
C ASP A 225 20.80 -5.83 3.68
N TYR A 226 19.51 -5.47 3.68
CA TYR A 226 18.66 -5.47 4.87
C TYR A 226 17.93 -6.81 5.10
N ALA A 227 17.49 -7.46 4.03
CA ALA A 227 16.74 -8.72 4.05
C ALA A 227 17.25 -9.76 3.05
N PRO A 228 18.53 -10.17 3.14
CA PRO A 228 19.13 -11.14 2.22
C PRO A 228 18.52 -12.55 2.31
N ASP A 229 17.73 -12.80 3.34
CA ASP A 229 16.92 -14.01 3.55
C ASP A 229 15.63 -14.05 2.69
N LEU A 230 15.23 -12.93 2.08
CA LEU A 230 14.05 -12.84 1.21
C LEU A 230 14.46 -12.82 -0.27
N ASP A 231 13.87 -13.70 -1.07
CA ASP A 231 14.02 -13.76 -2.53
C ASP A 231 13.03 -12.80 -3.19
N ILE A 232 13.42 -11.53 -3.34
CA ILE A 232 12.61 -10.55 -4.09
C ILE A 232 12.65 -10.94 -5.58
N ILE A 233 11.51 -11.35 -6.13
CA ILE A 233 11.43 -11.83 -7.53
C ILE A 233 10.84 -10.80 -8.49
N GLY A 234 10.22 -9.75 -7.97
CA GLY A 234 9.69 -8.66 -8.78
C GLY A 234 9.10 -7.52 -7.94
N VAL A 235 9.04 -6.34 -8.55
CA VAL A 235 8.46 -5.14 -7.96
C VAL A 235 7.36 -4.64 -8.87
N ALA A 236 6.18 -4.38 -8.33
CA ALA A 236 5.11 -3.72 -9.04
C ALA A 236 4.76 -2.43 -8.31
N VAL A 237 4.55 -1.36 -9.06
CA VAL A 237 4.10 -0.08 -8.53
C VAL A 237 3.04 0.56 -9.42
N ALA A 238 2.14 1.32 -8.81
CA ALA A 238 1.23 2.22 -9.51
C ALA A 238 1.41 3.65 -8.98
N ALA A 239 1.52 4.62 -9.88
CA ALA A 239 1.71 6.04 -9.57
C ALA A 239 2.63 6.28 -8.34
N PRO A 240 3.86 5.73 -8.33
CA PRO A 240 4.71 5.76 -7.15
C PRO A 240 5.18 7.18 -6.84
N ALA A 241 5.25 7.54 -5.55
CA ALA A 241 5.94 8.76 -5.09
C ALA A 241 7.47 8.59 -5.17
N ALA A 242 8.00 8.29 -6.37
CA ALA A 242 9.38 7.87 -6.58
C ALA A 242 10.39 9.02 -6.40
N ASP A 243 10.06 10.23 -6.87
CA ASP A 243 10.87 11.44 -6.66
C ASP A 243 10.10 12.42 -5.78
N LEU A 244 10.51 12.55 -4.51
CA LEU A 244 9.86 13.44 -3.56
C LEU A 244 10.23 14.91 -3.79
N GLY A 245 11.36 15.19 -4.45
CA GLY A 245 11.75 16.54 -4.83
C GLY A 245 10.82 17.07 -5.93
N GLU A 246 10.63 16.29 -6.99
CA GLU A 246 9.69 16.62 -8.08
C GLU A 246 8.25 16.71 -7.55
N LEU A 247 7.80 15.72 -6.76
CA LEU A 247 6.47 15.72 -6.13
C LEU A 247 6.23 16.99 -5.31
N MET A 248 7.18 17.38 -4.44
CA MET A 248 7.02 18.58 -3.62
C MET A 248 7.04 19.86 -4.45
N SER A 249 7.90 19.96 -5.47
CA SER A 249 7.91 21.10 -6.39
C SER A 249 6.57 21.23 -7.12
N ASP A 250 5.97 20.11 -7.50
CA ASP A 250 4.72 20.06 -8.25
C ASP A 250 3.49 20.40 -7.39
N ASP A 251 3.48 19.96 -6.13
CA ASP A 251 2.27 19.94 -5.31
C ASP A 251 2.22 20.94 -4.18
N ILE A 252 3.35 21.48 -3.68
CA ILE A 252 3.34 22.38 -2.51
C ILE A 252 2.49 23.65 -2.71
N VAL A 253 2.14 23.94 -3.96
CA VAL A 253 1.27 25.03 -4.40
C VAL A 253 -0.21 24.64 -4.56
N ASN A 254 -0.62 23.45 -4.13
CA ASN A 254 -1.99 22.96 -4.16
C ASN A 254 -2.40 22.31 -2.82
N VAL A 255 -3.65 21.85 -2.72
CA VAL A 255 -4.19 21.26 -1.47
C VAL A 255 -3.51 19.95 -1.09
N SER A 256 -3.13 19.14 -2.09
CA SER A 256 -2.47 17.85 -1.90
C SER A 256 -1.09 18.06 -1.30
N GLY A 257 -0.27 18.97 -1.83
CA GLY A 257 1.07 19.22 -1.28
C GLY A 257 1.04 19.83 0.11
N VAL A 258 0.07 20.72 0.42
CA VAL A 258 -0.12 21.20 1.80
C VAL A 258 -0.47 20.04 2.74
N THR A 259 -1.34 19.13 2.30
CA THR A 259 -1.74 17.96 3.09
C THR A 259 -0.56 17.00 3.32
N ILE A 260 0.16 16.63 2.26
CA ILE A 260 1.34 15.75 2.31
C ILE A 260 2.43 16.36 3.21
N ALA A 261 2.75 17.64 3.01
CA ALA A 261 3.75 18.32 3.83
C ALA A 261 3.33 18.38 5.31
N SER A 262 2.03 18.47 5.61
CA SER A 262 1.55 18.45 6.99
C SER A 262 1.79 17.12 7.72
N TYR A 263 1.79 16.01 6.98
CA TYR A 263 2.18 14.69 7.49
C TYR A 263 3.69 14.53 7.56
N ALA A 264 4.41 14.96 6.51
CA ALA A 264 5.85 14.77 6.38
C ALA A 264 6.65 15.59 7.41
N ILE A 265 6.29 16.86 7.66
CA ILE A 265 7.06 17.73 8.55
C ILE A 265 7.28 17.14 9.96
N PRO A 266 6.25 16.70 10.70
CA PRO A 266 6.48 16.11 12.03
C PRO A 266 7.24 14.77 11.97
N ALA A 267 7.03 13.96 10.92
CA ALA A 267 7.77 12.71 10.71
C ALA A 267 9.27 12.98 10.52
N TYR A 268 9.61 13.91 9.61
CA TYR A 268 10.98 14.29 9.30
C TYR A 268 11.66 15.02 10.46
N GLU A 269 10.97 15.92 11.17
CA GLU A 269 11.50 16.59 12.36
C GLU A 269 11.94 15.57 13.41
N THR A 270 11.17 14.50 13.61
CA THR A 270 11.51 13.44 14.56
C THR A 270 12.64 12.55 14.05
N ALA A 271 12.55 12.09 12.80
CA ALA A 271 13.51 11.15 12.24
C ALA A 271 14.90 11.75 12.02
N TYR A 272 14.99 13.07 11.80
CA TYR A 272 16.25 13.76 11.53
C TYR A 272 16.74 14.62 12.70
N GLN A 273 16.17 14.46 13.90
CA GLN A 273 16.52 15.24 15.10
C GLN A 273 18.00 15.16 15.50
N ASP A 274 18.70 14.07 15.16
CA ASP A 274 20.13 13.90 15.44
C ASP A 274 21.02 14.66 14.44
N ARG A 275 20.48 15.03 13.27
CA ARG A 275 21.21 15.68 12.18
C ARG A 275 20.96 17.18 12.12
N TYR A 276 19.76 17.64 12.47
CA TYR A 276 19.38 19.04 12.44
C TYR A 276 18.89 19.51 13.81
N PRO A 277 19.24 20.72 14.27
CA PRO A 277 18.75 21.26 15.52
C PRO A 277 17.22 21.42 15.53
N GLU A 278 16.65 21.31 16.72
CA GLU A 278 15.21 21.48 16.95
C GLU A 278 14.68 22.75 16.27
N GLY A 279 13.63 22.58 15.46
CA GLY A 279 12.96 23.66 14.75
C GLY A 279 13.59 24.03 13.42
N GLN A 280 14.75 23.49 13.03
CA GLN A 280 15.35 23.78 11.72
C GLN A 280 14.50 23.22 10.57
N ILE A 281 13.93 22.02 10.72
CA ILE A 281 13.12 21.38 9.66
C ILE A 281 11.78 22.11 9.50
N SER A 282 11.11 22.39 10.61
CA SER A 282 9.85 23.14 10.64
C SER A 282 9.99 24.65 10.36
N ALA A 283 11.20 25.21 10.29
CA ALA A 283 11.44 26.61 9.95
C ALA A 283 10.98 27.00 8.53
N ILE A 284 10.75 26.03 7.65
CA ILE A 284 10.18 26.27 6.31
C ILE A 284 8.71 26.68 6.37
N LEU A 285 8.02 26.45 7.48
CA LEU A 285 6.60 26.80 7.64
C LEU A 285 6.41 28.30 7.86
N THR A 286 5.33 28.85 7.29
CA THR A 286 4.83 30.15 7.75
C THR A 286 4.20 30.02 9.13
N PRO A 287 3.96 31.12 9.89
CA PRO A 287 3.25 31.04 11.16
C PRO A 287 1.86 30.38 11.08
N ALA A 288 1.17 30.55 9.94
CA ALA A 288 -0.10 29.87 9.68
C ALA A 288 0.12 28.36 9.45
N GLY A 289 1.14 27.99 8.68
CA GLY A 289 1.56 26.60 8.49
C GLY A 289 1.93 25.92 9.81
N THR A 290 2.73 26.55 10.67
CA THR A 290 3.09 26.05 12.00
C THR A 290 1.85 25.76 12.86
N THR A 291 0.84 26.64 12.80
CA THR A 291 -0.39 26.47 13.57
C THR A 291 -1.26 25.32 13.04
N ALA A 292 -1.33 25.18 11.72
CA ALA A 292 -2.22 24.22 11.04
C ALA A 292 -1.65 22.79 10.97
N THR A 293 -0.33 22.65 10.85
CA THR A 293 0.37 21.37 10.67
C THR A 293 -0.07 20.30 11.68
N PRO A 294 0.02 20.51 13.00
CA PRO A 294 -0.38 19.47 13.95
C PRO A 294 -1.88 19.13 13.91
N GLN A 295 -2.73 20.04 13.42
CA GLN A 295 -4.16 19.77 13.28
C GLN A 295 -4.43 18.83 12.11
N MET A 296 -3.81 19.09 10.95
CA MET A 296 -3.91 18.23 9.77
C MET A 296 -3.23 16.89 10.01
N ALA A 297 -2.04 16.87 10.61
CA ALA A 297 -1.29 15.65 10.90
C ALA A 297 -2.03 14.68 11.83
N ALA A 298 -2.93 15.19 12.68
CA ALA A 298 -3.76 14.39 13.57
C ALA A 298 -5.03 13.81 12.91
N MET A 299 -5.27 14.07 11.63
CA MET A 299 -6.42 13.58 10.87
C MET A 299 -6.04 12.45 9.91
N CYS A 300 -7.02 11.64 9.53
CA CYS A 300 -6.83 10.55 8.57
C CYS A 300 -7.38 10.95 7.21
N LEU A 301 -6.58 10.76 6.15
CA LEU A 301 -6.91 11.21 4.80
C LEU A 301 -8.23 10.61 4.32
N LEU A 302 -8.42 9.30 4.47
CA LEU A 302 -9.58 8.61 3.90
C LEU A 302 -10.90 8.94 4.59
N SER A 303 -10.88 9.31 5.88
CA SER A 303 -12.11 9.54 6.66
C SER A 303 -12.36 11.01 7.02
N GLN A 304 -11.36 11.89 6.90
CA GLN A 304 -11.44 13.29 7.30
C GLN A 304 -10.94 14.25 6.20
N ASN A 305 -10.98 13.82 4.94
CA ASN A 305 -10.42 14.59 3.82
C ASN A 305 -11.01 16.01 3.72
N SER A 306 -12.32 16.16 3.93
CA SER A 306 -12.98 17.46 3.85
C SER A 306 -12.53 18.44 4.94
N GLU A 307 -12.25 17.94 6.13
CA GLU A 307 -11.76 18.71 7.27
C GLU A 307 -10.30 19.10 7.08
N ILE A 308 -9.50 18.19 6.52
CA ILE A 308 -8.12 18.48 6.11
C ILE A 308 -8.13 19.59 5.04
N HIS A 309 -8.92 19.45 3.98
CA HIS A 309 -9.03 20.45 2.92
C HIS A 309 -9.55 21.79 3.43
N ALA A 310 -10.50 21.81 4.37
CA ALA A 310 -10.99 23.04 4.97
C ALA A 310 -9.89 23.83 5.72
N ILE A 311 -8.87 23.13 6.25
CA ILE A 311 -7.68 23.75 6.88
C ILE A 311 -6.61 24.07 5.83
N ALA A 312 -6.41 23.21 4.83
CA ALA A 312 -5.36 23.33 3.82
C ALA A 312 -5.67 24.38 2.74
N ASP A 313 -6.91 24.50 2.28
CA ASP A 313 -7.31 25.40 1.19
C ASP A 313 -6.90 26.86 1.42
N PRO A 314 -7.10 27.47 2.61
CA PRO A 314 -6.65 28.83 2.88
C PRO A 314 -5.12 29.00 2.93
N LEU A 315 -4.38 27.89 3.02
CA LEU A 315 -2.92 27.85 3.14
C LEU A 315 -2.22 27.59 1.80
N ILE A 316 -2.96 27.33 0.72
CA ILE A 316 -2.39 27.17 -0.62
C ILE A 316 -1.57 28.42 -0.99
N GLY A 317 -0.28 28.21 -1.31
CA GLY A 317 0.69 29.27 -1.60
C GLY A 317 1.10 30.12 -0.39
N ARG A 318 0.70 29.72 0.83
CA ARG A 318 0.98 30.41 2.11
C ARG A 318 1.39 29.46 3.23
N TYR A 319 1.53 28.18 2.95
CA TYR A 319 1.86 27.15 3.94
C TYR A 319 3.34 27.17 4.30
N VAL A 320 4.21 27.27 3.30
CA VAL A 320 5.67 27.35 3.42
C VAL A 320 6.22 28.72 3.03
N THR A 321 7.40 29.08 3.53
CA THR A 321 8.11 30.33 3.21
C THR A 321 8.94 30.25 1.94
N SER A 322 9.30 29.03 1.52
CA SER A 322 10.06 28.73 0.31
C SER A 322 9.73 27.33 -0.18
N ASP A 323 10.11 27.02 -1.41
CA ASP A 323 9.93 25.70 -1.99
C ASP A 323 10.86 24.66 -1.30
N PRO A 324 10.31 23.60 -0.67
CA PRO A 324 11.08 22.55 -0.02
C PRO A 324 12.04 21.83 -0.98
N ALA A 325 11.69 21.68 -2.25
CA ALA A 325 12.51 20.98 -3.24
C ALA A 325 13.81 21.73 -3.59
N THR A 326 13.90 23.01 -3.24
CA THR A 326 15.07 23.86 -3.51
C THR A 326 15.67 24.51 -2.25
N THR A 327 15.17 24.15 -1.06
CA THR A 327 15.59 24.74 0.22
C THR A 327 16.12 23.67 1.18
N ASP A 328 17.36 23.81 1.66
CA ASP A 328 17.89 22.95 2.73
C ASP A 328 17.27 23.25 4.11
N PRO A 329 17.07 22.24 4.97
CA PRO A 329 17.49 20.84 4.79
C PRO A 329 16.52 19.98 3.96
N TRP A 330 15.36 20.50 3.56
CA TRP A 330 14.32 19.74 2.86
C TRP A 330 14.80 19.15 1.54
N MET A 331 15.48 19.94 0.70
CA MET A 331 16.04 19.45 -0.57
C MET A 331 16.91 18.20 -0.35
N THR A 332 17.79 18.22 0.64
CA THR A 332 18.63 17.08 0.99
C THR A 332 17.81 15.88 1.48
N MET A 333 16.86 16.09 2.39
CA MET A 333 16.05 15.00 2.95
C MET A 333 15.09 14.39 1.92
N LEU A 334 14.51 15.19 1.01
CA LEU A 334 13.66 14.70 -0.08
C LEU A 334 14.47 13.82 -1.03
N ALA A 335 15.69 14.23 -1.38
CA ALA A 335 16.59 13.43 -2.20
C ALA A 335 16.99 12.10 -1.52
N GLU A 336 17.25 12.11 -0.20
CA GLU A 336 17.53 10.90 0.58
C GLU A 336 16.34 9.94 0.69
N ASN A 337 15.11 10.43 0.51
CA ASN A 337 13.87 9.64 0.57
C ASN A 337 13.19 9.49 -0.79
N SER A 338 13.90 9.77 -1.89
CA SER A 338 13.50 9.46 -3.26
C SER A 338 14.14 8.15 -3.74
N ALA A 339 13.39 7.36 -4.49
CA ALA A 339 13.84 6.11 -5.08
C ALA A 339 14.70 6.34 -6.32
N GLY A 340 15.41 5.32 -6.76
CA GLY A 340 16.31 5.29 -7.91
C GLY A 340 17.79 5.49 -7.55
N SER A 341 18.14 5.47 -6.26
CA SER A 341 19.52 5.66 -5.79
C SER A 341 20.37 4.40 -5.98
N GLN A 342 19.74 3.23 -5.92
CA GLN A 342 20.33 1.92 -6.23
C GLN A 342 19.58 1.26 -7.39
N PRO A 343 20.27 0.52 -8.28
CA PRO A 343 19.61 -0.25 -9.31
C PRO A 343 18.73 -1.38 -8.73
N ILE A 344 17.55 -1.59 -9.30
CA ILE A 344 16.69 -2.74 -8.98
C ILE A 344 17.03 -3.88 -9.94
N SER A 345 17.50 -5.01 -9.41
CA SER A 345 18.00 -6.14 -10.22
C SER A 345 16.93 -7.15 -10.66
N VAL A 346 15.67 -6.89 -10.33
CA VAL A 346 14.52 -7.75 -10.66
C VAL A 346 13.57 -7.00 -11.58
N PRO A 347 12.67 -7.68 -12.31
CA PRO A 347 11.69 -7.01 -13.15
C PRO A 347 10.84 -6.02 -12.35
N VAL A 348 10.53 -4.87 -12.97
CA VAL A 348 9.69 -3.83 -12.40
C VAL A 348 8.47 -3.57 -13.29
N PHE A 349 7.27 -3.72 -12.74
CA PHE A 349 6.04 -3.25 -13.37
C PHE A 349 5.71 -1.83 -12.88
N VAL A 350 5.38 -0.93 -13.79
CA VAL A 350 4.95 0.44 -13.48
C VAL A 350 3.63 0.72 -14.16
N GLY A 351 2.60 1.08 -13.39
CA GLY A 351 1.32 1.57 -13.90
C GLY A 351 1.13 3.05 -13.61
N GLN A 352 0.68 3.84 -14.60
CA GLN A 352 0.44 5.28 -14.43
C GLN A 352 -0.90 5.70 -15.05
N GLY A 353 -1.73 6.41 -14.27
CA GLY A 353 -2.90 7.11 -14.79
C GLY A 353 -2.50 8.39 -15.52
N LEU A 354 -3.03 8.63 -16.72
CA LEU A 354 -2.69 9.82 -17.53
C LEU A 354 -3.49 11.07 -17.14
N ALA A 355 -4.49 10.94 -16.27
CA ALA A 355 -5.21 12.06 -15.67
C ALA A 355 -4.81 12.26 -14.19
N ASP A 356 -3.68 11.69 -13.77
CA ASP A 356 -3.12 11.89 -12.43
C ASP A 356 -2.61 13.33 -12.29
N GLU A 357 -3.18 14.05 -11.32
CA GLU A 357 -2.82 15.44 -10.99
C GLU A 357 -1.96 15.55 -9.72
N LEU A 358 -1.65 14.41 -9.08
CA LEU A 358 -0.82 14.35 -7.87
C LEU A 358 0.57 13.81 -8.24
N VAL A 359 0.67 12.51 -8.55
CA VAL A 359 1.90 11.97 -9.13
C VAL A 359 1.81 12.14 -10.64
N LYS A 360 2.27 13.29 -11.12
CA LYS A 360 2.13 13.65 -12.54
C LYS A 360 2.74 12.57 -13.43
N PRO A 361 2.13 12.27 -14.60
CA PRO A 361 2.66 11.26 -15.51
C PRO A 361 4.12 11.49 -15.90
N THR A 362 4.54 12.75 -16.04
CA THR A 362 5.94 13.11 -16.37
C THR A 362 6.93 12.66 -15.30
N ALA A 363 6.60 12.79 -14.01
CA ALA A 363 7.46 12.34 -12.92
C ALA A 363 7.68 10.82 -12.97
N THR A 364 6.61 10.06 -13.24
CA THR A 364 6.71 8.60 -13.41
C THR A 364 7.46 8.23 -14.69
N GLU A 365 7.31 9.00 -15.77
CA GLU A 365 8.08 8.81 -17.01
C GLU A 365 9.58 9.03 -16.80
N ASP A 366 9.96 10.06 -16.06
CA ASP A 366 11.35 10.37 -15.74
C ASP A 366 11.96 9.30 -14.82
N TYR A 367 11.20 8.79 -13.84
CA TYR A 367 11.62 7.65 -13.03
C TYR A 367 11.80 6.36 -13.85
N VAL A 368 10.88 6.06 -14.78
CA VAL A 368 11.03 4.91 -15.69
C VAL A 368 12.27 5.07 -16.58
N ALA A 369 12.55 6.28 -17.07
CA ALA A 369 13.75 6.55 -17.84
C ALA A 369 15.02 6.32 -17.02
N LEU A 370 15.02 6.70 -15.73
CA LEU A 370 16.10 6.40 -14.79
C LEU A 370 16.31 4.89 -14.64
N LEU A 371 15.26 4.13 -14.35
CA LEU A 371 15.33 2.67 -14.22
C LEU A 371 15.87 1.99 -15.49
N CYS A 372 15.40 2.42 -16.66
CA CYS A 372 15.92 1.91 -17.94
C CYS A 372 17.40 2.27 -18.13
N SER A 373 17.85 3.46 -17.73
CA SER A 373 19.27 3.86 -17.78
C SER A 373 20.16 3.01 -16.85
N GLN A 374 19.57 2.48 -15.78
CA GLN A 374 20.19 1.55 -14.83
C GLN A 374 20.09 0.08 -15.27
N GLN A 375 19.59 -0.18 -16.49
CA GLN A 375 19.42 -1.54 -17.05
C GLN A 375 18.40 -2.41 -16.30
N THR A 376 17.44 -1.78 -15.61
CA THR A 376 16.31 -2.48 -14.99
C THR A 376 15.32 -2.93 -16.07
N ASP A 377 14.80 -4.15 -15.97
CA ASP A 377 13.73 -4.63 -16.85
C ASP A 377 12.38 -4.03 -16.44
N VAL A 378 11.93 -2.98 -17.14
CA VAL A 378 10.69 -2.26 -16.80
C VAL A 378 9.55 -2.59 -17.76
N SER A 379 8.39 -3.00 -17.23
CA SER A 379 7.11 -3.06 -17.96
C SER A 379 6.26 -1.84 -17.60
N PHE A 380 6.24 -0.80 -18.46
CA PHE A 380 5.54 0.45 -18.18
C PHE A 380 4.21 0.56 -18.93
N HIS A 381 3.13 0.72 -18.17
CA HIS A 381 1.75 0.81 -18.64
C HIS A 381 1.14 2.17 -18.31
N ARG A 382 0.42 2.75 -19.28
CA ARG A 382 -0.25 4.06 -19.17
C ARG A 382 -1.76 3.89 -19.36
N TYR A 383 -2.55 4.52 -18.50
CA TYR A 383 -4.01 4.38 -18.48
C TYR A 383 -4.70 5.71 -18.77
N GLU A 384 -5.33 5.81 -19.94
CA GLU A 384 -6.04 7.01 -20.39
C GLU A 384 -7.23 7.37 -19.47
N GLY A 385 -7.31 8.64 -19.07
CA GLY A 385 -8.42 9.16 -18.26
C GLY A 385 -8.49 8.64 -16.81
N VAL A 386 -7.46 7.91 -16.35
CA VAL A 386 -7.36 7.41 -14.98
C VAL A 386 -6.63 8.43 -14.11
N ASP A 387 -7.28 8.82 -13.00
CA ASP A 387 -6.71 9.71 -11.99
C ASP A 387 -5.81 8.95 -10.99
N HIS A 388 -5.22 9.68 -10.05
CA HIS A 388 -4.32 9.12 -9.03
C HIS A 388 -4.97 7.98 -8.24
N GLY A 389 -6.18 8.20 -7.72
CA GLY A 389 -6.83 7.27 -6.79
C GLY A 389 -7.19 5.93 -7.43
N PHE A 390 -7.38 5.89 -8.75
CA PHE A 390 -7.72 4.67 -9.49
C PHE A 390 -6.54 4.02 -10.21
N ALA A 391 -5.33 4.60 -10.15
CA ALA A 391 -4.17 4.12 -10.90
C ALA A 391 -3.85 2.63 -10.60
N ALA A 392 -3.82 2.25 -9.33
CA ALA A 392 -3.56 0.86 -8.91
C ALA A 392 -4.62 -0.12 -9.43
N TYR A 393 -5.91 0.22 -9.29
CA TYR A 393 -7.01 -0.61 -9.77
C TYR A 393 -7.04 -0.76 -11.28
N ALA A 394 -6.74 0.32 -12.03
CA ALA A 394 -6.60 0.26 -13.48
C ALA A 394 -5.44 -0.64 -13.91
N ALA A 395 -4.37 -0.68 -13.11
CA ALA A 395 -3.19 -1.48 -13.38
C ALA A 395 -3.35 -2.99 -13.10
N LEU A 396 -4.29 -3.39 -12.23
CA LEU A 396 -4.43 -4.77 -11.77
C LEU A 396 -4.44 -5.83 -12.89
N PRO A 397 -5.21 -5.69 -14.00
CA PRO A 397 -5.23 -6.73 -15.03
C PRO A 397 -3.86 -6.97 -15.69
N ASP A 398 -3.12 -5.90 -15.99
CA ASP A 398 -1.77 -5.99 -16.58
C ASP A 398 -0.75 -6.46 -15.54
N MET A 399 -0.85 -5.94 -14.31
CA MET A 399 0.02 -6.31 -13.19
C MET A 399 -0.10 -7.81 -12.87
N LEU A 400 -1.31 -8.38 -12.83
CA LEU A 400 -1.53 -9.81 -12.61
C LEU A 400 -0.97 -10.67 -13.76
N GLY A 401 -1.08 -10.19 -15.00
CA GLY A 401 -0.47 -10.84 -16.16
C GLY A 401 1.06 -10.84 -16.09
N TRP A 402 1.65 -9.72 -15.69
CA TRP A 402 3.08 -9.57 -15.43
C TRP A 402 3.53 -10.47 -14.26
N LEU A 403 2.76 -10.48 -13.16
CA LEU A 403 3.03 -11.26 -11.97
C LEU A 403 3.07 -12.75 -12.28
N SER A 404 2.12 -13.24 -13.07
CA SER A 404 2.11 -14.63 -13.56
C SER A 404 3.37 -14.98 -14.36
N ALA A 405 3.94 -14.05 -15.12
CA ALA A 405 5.21 -14.28 -15.81
C ALA A 405 6.37 -14.39 -14.81
N VAL A 406 6.48 -13.43 -13.89
CA VAL A 406 7.50 -13.39 -12.84
C VAL A 406 7.49 -14.67 -12.00
N THR A 407 6.34 -15.06 -11.46
CA THR A 407 6.23 -16.21 -10.56
C THR A 407 6.45 -17.55 -11.26
N SER A 408 6.23 -17.61 -12.58
CA SER A 408 6.57 -18.77 -13.42
C SER A 408 8.02 -18.79 -13.91
N GLY A 409 8.87 -17.84 -13.49
CA GLY A 409 10.28 -17.75 -13.89
C GLY A 409 10.48 -17.30 -15.34
N ARG A 410 9.44 -16.70 -15.96
CA ARG A 410 9.54 -16.10 -17.29
C ARG A 410 9.88 -14.62 -17.14
N SER A 411 10.82 -14.14 -17.96
CA SER A 411 11.07 -12.70 -18.06
C SER A 411 9.83 -11.99 -18.63
N PRO A 412 9.27 -11.00 -17.91
CA PRO A 412 8.23 -10.14 -18.46
C PRO A 412 8.75 -9.33 -19.65
N THR A 413 7.84 -8.83 -20.49
CA THR A 413 8.23 -7.97 -21.61
C THR A 413 8.67 -6.61 -21.09
N SER A 414 9.94 -6.25 -21.33
CA SER A 414 10.46 -4.91 -21.06
C SER A 414 9.99 -3.91 -22.12
N THR A 415 9.68 -2.69 -21.69
CA THR A 415 9.37 -1.52 -22.51
C THR A 415 10.53 -0.52 -22.57
N CYS A 416 11.66 -0.83 -21.94
CA CYS A 416 12.88 -0.02 -22.07
C CYS A 416 13.42 -0.07 -23.52
N PRO A 417 14.03 1.03 -24.01
CA PRO A 417 14.51 1.17 -25.39
C PRO A 417 15.79 0.37 -25.70
#